data_AF-A0A314Z122-F1
#
_entry.id   AF-A0A314Z122-F1
#
_cell.length_a   1.000
_cell.length_b   1.000
_cell.length_c   1.000
_cell.angle_alpha   90.00
_cell.angle_beta   90.00
_cell.angle_gamma   90.00
#
_symmetry.space_group_name_H-M   'P 1'
#
loop_
_entity.id
_entity.type
_entity.pdbx_description
1 polymer ?
#
loop_
_entity_poly.entity_id
_entity_poly.type
_entity_poly.pdbx_seq_one_letter_code
_entity_poly.pdbx_strand_id
1 'polypeptide(L)'
;MSKSKQGLLLHNGAPQLEILSHKSTRVFVSHCGWNSVMESLSQGVPIVGWPLAAEQAYNSKMLEEEMGVSVELTRGVQSKIVGEEVKGVIDLVMDESGKGGEMRKNAVVIKEKIGASIRDDDEEKGSSVKAMADFVAVLLSKRQESSKSSNSIVSN
;
A
#
# COMPACT_ATOMS: atom_id res chain seq x y z
N MET A 1 -26.70 27.30 -2.19
CA MET A 1 -26.04 25.98 -2.10
C MET A 1 -26.31 25.41 -0.71
N SER A 2 -26.99 24.28 -0.63
CA SER A 2 -27.21 23.56 0.64
C SER A 2 -25.87 23.08 1.18
N LYS A 3 -25.50 23.42 2.42
CA LYS A 3 -24.31 22.87 3.08
C LYS A 3 -24.61 21.42 3.44
N SER A 4 -24.25 20.48 2.57
CA SER A 4 -24.27 19.08 2.95
C SER A 4 -23.10 18.82 3.91
N LYS A 5 -23.35 18.10 5.01
CA LYS A 5 -22.32 17.70 5.99
C LYS A 5 -21.46 16.53 5.46
N GLN A 6 -21.11 16.55 4.17
CA GLN A 6 -20.55 15.41 3.44
C GLN A 6 -19.04 15.49 3.20
N GLY A 7 -18.35 16.49 3.73
CA GLY A 7 -16.90 16.63 3.60
C GLY A 7 -16.25 17.19 4.86
N LEU A 8 -15.08 16.67 5.20
CA LEU A 8 -14.22 17.15 6.27
C LEU A 8 -12.87 17.52 5.67
N LEU A 9 -12.43 18.77 5.88
CA LEU A 9 -11.10 19.23 5.48
C LEU A 9 -10.19 19.27 6.70
N LEU A 10 -9.10 18.53 6.65
CA LEU A 10 -8.06 18.53 7.67
C LEU A 10 -6.82 19.25 7.14
N HIS A 11 -6.22 20.09 7.96
CA HIS A 11 -4.99 20.82 7.64
C HIS A 11 -3.82 20.25 8.44
N ASN A 12 -2.61 20.28 7.87
CA ASN A 12 -1.34 19.88 8.50
C ASN A 12 -1.19 18.39 8.85
N GLY A 13 -2.06 17.53 8.32
CA GLY A 13 -1.99 16.08 8.50
C GLY A 13 -3.35 15.46 8.77
N ALA A 14 -3.44 14.14 8.58
CA ALA A 14 -4.60 13.34 8.92
C ALA A 14 -4.11 12.01 9.52
N PRO A 15 -4.88 11.38 10.44
CA PRO A 15 -4.56 10.05 10.93
C PRO A 15 -4.85 9.00 9.84
N GLN A 16 -4.03 8.98 8.79
CA GLN A 16 -4.28 8.25 7.55
C GLN A 16 -4.56 6.78 7.78
N LEU A 17 -3.72 6.09 8.58
CA LEU A 17 -3.92 4.67 8.86
C LEU A 17 -5.24 4.42 9.60
N GLU A 18 -5.61 5.27 10.57
CA GLU A 18 -6.90 5.13 11.29
C GLU A 18 -8.09 5.34 10.35
N ILE A 19 -7.99 6.29 9.42
CA ILE A 19 -9.01 6.52 8.40
C ILE A 19 -9.11 5.29 7.49
N LEU A 20 -8.00 4.76 7.00
CA LEU A 20 -7.98 3.58 6.12
C LEU A 20 -8.47 2.31 6.83
N SER A 21 -8.20 2.16 8.12
CA SER A 21 -8.71 1.06 8.95
C SER A 21 -10.20 1.18 9.28
N HIS A 22 -10.81 2.35 9.07
CA HIS A 22 -12.20 2.55 9.39
C HIS A 22 -13.13 1.85 8.38
N LYS A 23 -14.11 1.07 8.88
CA LYS A 23 -15.05 0.27 8.06
C LYS A 23 -15.88 1.06 7.04
N SER A 24 -16.01 2.38 7.23
CA SER A 24 -16.73 3.26 6.30
C SER A 24 -15.86 3.77 5.15
N THR A 25 -14.56 3.53 5.18
CA THR A 25 -13.64 3.92 4.11
C THR A 25 -13.73 2.91 2.98
N ARG A 26 -14.10 3.39 1.79
CA ARG A 26 -14.35 2.54 0.61
C ARG A 26 -13.31 2.65 -0.47
N VAL A 27 -12.66 3.80 -0.59
CA VAL A 27 -11.67 4.10 -1.61
C VAL A 27 -10.71 5.15 -1.07
N PHE A 28 -9.47 5.11 -1.54
CA PHE A 28 -8.45 6.08 -1.18
C PHE A 28 -7.88 6.75 -2.42
N VAL A 29 -8.05 8.07 -2.54
CA VAL A 29 -7.34 8.85 -3.56
C VAL A 29 -5.92 9.06 -3.07
N SER A 30 -4.94 8.54 -3.80
CA SER A 30 -3.54 8.53 -3.37
C SER A 30 -2.60 8.87 -4.50
N HIS A 31 -1.50 9.53 -4.15
CA HIS A 31 -0.36 9.72 -5.02
C HIS A 31 0.41 8.43 -5.38
N CYS A 32 -0.03 7.25 -4.93
CA CYS A 32 0.60 5.96 -5.22
C CYS A 32 2.04 5.80 -4.69
N GLY A 33 2.44 6.56 -3.67
CA GLY A 33 3.67 6.29 -2.93
C GLY A 33 3.57 4.96 -2.16
N TRP A 34 4.65 4.17 -2.15
CA TRP A 34 4.59 2.76 -1.73
C TRP A 34 4.08 2.53 -0.31
N ASN A 35 4.43 3.40 0.64
CA ASN A 35 3.92 3.30 2.02
C ASN A 35 2.39 3.46 2.07
N SER A 36 1.84 4.46 1.37
CA SER A 36 0.39 4.68 1.31
C SER A 36 -0.33 3.56 0.58
N VAL A 37 0.32 2.95 -0.41
CA VAL A 37 -0.19 1.73 -1.09
C VAL A 37 -0.27 0.58 -0.10
N MET A 38 0.80 0.31 0.65
CA MET A 38 0.83 -0.75 1.65
C MET A 38 -0.20 -0.54 2.77
N GLU A 39 -0.32 0.69 3.29
CA GLU A 39 -1.35 1.03 4.28
C GLU A 39 -2.76 0.74 3.74
N SER A 40 -3.07 1.23 2.53
CA SER A 40 -4.39 1.03 1.90
C SER A 40 -4.72 -0.44 1.69
N LEU A 41 -3.82 -1.19 1.07
CA LEU A 41 -4.05 -2.59 0.73
C LEU A 41 -4.00 -3.52 1.94
N SER A 42 -3.21 -3.19 2.98
CA SER A 42 -3.28 -3.89 4.27
C SER A 42 -4.65 -3.76 4.95
N GLN A 43 -5.41 -2.71 4.62
CA GLN A 43 -6.78 -2.53 5.11
C GLN A 43 -7.84 -3.04 4.12
N GLY A 44 -7.45 -3.41 2.90
CA GLY A 44 -8.36 -3.87 1.85
C GLY A 44 -9.08 -2.73 1.13
N VAL A 45 -8.49 -1.53 1.16
CA VAL A 45 -9.05 -0.33 0.53
C VAL A 45 -8.42 -0.15 -0.85
N PRO A 46 -9.20 -0.16 -1.95
CA PRO A 46 -8.69 0.11 -3.29
C PRO A 46 -8.36 1.58 -3.49
N ILE A 47 -7.62 1.88 -4.56
CA ILE A 47 -6.97 3.17 -4.77
C ILE A 47 -7.52 3.88 -6.01
N VAL A 48 -7.67 5.20 -5.93
CA VAL A 48 -7.75 6.08 -7.10
C VAL A 48 -6.40 6.77 -7.22
N GLY A 49 -5.64 6.43 -8.26
CA GLY A 49 -4.27 6.86 -8.43
C GLY A 49 -4.15 8.28 -8.96
N TRP A 50 -3.38 9.12 -8.28
CA TRP A 50 -2.95 10.43 -8.79
C TRP A 50 -1.43 10.59 -8.59
N PRO A 51 -0.60 9.81 -9.29
CA PRO A 51 0.85 9.87 -9.16
C PRO A 51 1.41 11.26 -9.49
N LEU A 52 2.34 11.75 -8.66
CA LEU A 52 2.89 13.11 -8.76
C LEU A 52 4.37 13.14 -9.11
N ALA A 53 5.17 12.18 -8.62
CA ALA A 53 6.62 12.16 -8.76
C ALA A 53 7.24 10.75 -8.57
N ALA A 54 8.57 10.65 -8.75
CA ALA A 54 9.36 9.45 -8.49
C ALA A 54 8.80 8.20 -9.20
N GLU A 55 8.70 7.06 -8.50
CA GLU A 55 8.22 5.79 -9.04
C GLU A 55 6.69 5.65 -9.02
N GLN A 56 5.96 6.67 -8.55
CA GLN A 56 4.52 6.60 -8.29
C GLN A 56 3.69 6.23 -9.53
N ALA A 57 4.11 6.69 -10.73
CA ALA A 57 3.44 6.34 -11.97
C ALA A 57 3.59 4.85 -12.31
N TYR A 58 4.73 4.24 -11.98
CA TYR A 58 4.93 2.79 -12.12
C TYR A 58 4.08 2.02 -11.11
N ASN A 59 4.05 2.48 -9.86
CA ASN A 59 3.17 1.88 -8.83
C ASN A 59 1.71 1.94 -9.28
N SER A 60 1.23 3.11 -9.74
CA SER A 60 -0.13 3.32 -10.24
C SER A 60 -0.48 2.32 -11.35
N LYS A 61 0.41 2.20 -12.36
CA LYS A 61 0.24 1.27 -13.48
C LYS A 61 0.19 -0.19 -13.02
N MET A 62 1.09 -0.61 -12.14
CA MET A 62 1.10 -1.97 -11.58
C MET A 62 -0.19 -2.27 -10.80
N LEU A 63 -0.66 -1.32 -9.99
CA LEU A 63 -1.87 -1.48 -9.18
C LEU A 63 -3.14 -1.61 -10.05
N GLU A 64 -3.17 -0.92 -11.18
CA GLU A 64 -4.30 -0.93 -12.11
C GLU A 64 -4.27 -2.17 -13.03
N GLU A 65 -3.15 -2.39 -13.73
CA GLU A 65 -3.06 -3.40 -14.78
C GLU A 65 -2.80 -4.81 -14.25
N GLU A 66 -1.97 -4.96 -13.22
CA GLU A 66 -1.55 -6.29 -12.71
C GLU A 66 -2.38 -6.74 -11.51
N MET A 67 -2.70 -5.80 -10.62
CA MET A 67 -3.41 -6.12 -9.37
C MET A 67 -4.91 -5.87 -9.44
N GLY A 68 -5.38 -5.03 -10.37
CA GLY A 68 -6.80 -4.69 -10.52
C GLY A 68 -7.41 -4.04 -9.28
N VAL A 69 -6.61 -3.29 -8.49
CA VAL A 69 -7.04 -2.60 -7.25
C VAL A 69 -6.99 -1.08 -7.36
N SER A 70 -6.66 -0.56 -8.54
CA SER A 70 -6.58 0.86 -8.80
C SER A 70 -7.25 1.25 -10.12
N VAL A 71 -7.69 2.50 -10.19
CA VAL A 71 -7.92 3.23 -11.45
C VAL A 71 -7.14 4.52 -11.38
N GLU A 72 -6.50 4.91 -12.47
CA GLU A 72 -5.76 6.17 -12.50
C GLU A 72 -6.68 7.34 -12.84
N LEU A 73 -6.65 8.37 -12.00
CA LEU A 73 -7.36 9.62 -12.20
C LEU A 73 -6.61 10.55 -13.16
N THR A 74 -5.34 10.80 -12.88
CA THR A 74 -4.47 11.66 -13.69
C THR A 74 -3.00 11.54 -13.24
N ARG A 75 -2.06 12.19 -13.94
CA ARG A 75 -0.62 12.17 -13.61
C ARG A 75 0.02 13.54 -13.58
N GLY A 76 0.90 13.74 -12.60
CA GLY A 76 1.79 14.89 -12.48
C GLY A 76 1.17 16.09 -11.77
N VAL A 77 2.03 16.97 -11.26
CA VAL A 77 1.62 18.17 -10.49
C VAL A 77 0.99 19.27 -11.35
N GLN A 78 1.22 19.23 -12.67
CA GLN A 78 0.68 20.19 -13.65
C GLN A 78 -0.55 19.65 -14.39
N SER A 79 -1.06 18.48 -14.01
CA SER A 79 -2.28 17.92 -14.60
C SER A 79 -3.44 18.89 -14.42
N LYS A 80 -4.16 19.18 -15.51
CA LYS A 80 -5.44 19.87 -15.45
C LYS A 80 -6.53 18.82 -15.44
N ILE A 81 -7.30 18.77 -14.36
CA ILE A 81 -8.47 17.91 -14.21
C ILE A 81 -9.67 18.77 -13.83
N VAL A 82 -10.83 18.47 -14.40
CA VAL A 82 -12.08 19.15 -14.07
C VAL A 82 -12.93 18.31 -13.11
N GLY A 83 -13.82 18.96 -12.36
CA GLY A 83 -14.64 18.29 -11.34
C GLY A 83 -15.54 17.18 -11.90
N GLU A 84 -15.95 17.27 -13.16
CA GLU A 84 -16.74 16.22 -13.83
C GLU A 84 -15.95 14.94 -14.04
N GLU A 85 -14.66 15.03 -14.38
CA GLU A 85 -13.77 13.87 -14.53
C GLU A 85 -13.54 13.20 -13.18
N VAL A 86 -13.27 14.00 -12.13
CA VAL A 86 -13.14 13.50 -10.74
C VAL A 86 -14.42 12.79 -10.33
N LYS A 87 -15.59 13.40 -10.55
CA LYS A 87 -16.88 12.81 -10.22
C LYS A 87 -17.08 11.48 -10.94
N GLY A 88 -16.79 11.41 -12.24
CA GLY A 88 -16.94 10.18 -13.02
C GLY A 88 -16.11 9.02 -12.47
N VAL A 89 -14.86 9.28 -12.10
CA VAL A 89 -14.00 8.27 -11.48
C VAL A 89 -14.49 7.87 -10.09
N ILE A 90 -14.95 8.84 -9.27
CA ILE A 90 -15.53 8.53 -7.96
C ILE A 90 -16.81 7.69 -8.09
N ASP A 91 -17.70 8.02 -9.03
CA ASP A 91 -18.93 7.25 -9.27
C ASP A 91 -18.58 5.81 -9.71
N LEU A 92 -17.58 5.65 -10.60
CA LEU A 92 -17.10 4.34 -11.06
C LEU A 92 -16.57 3.46 -9.91
N VAL A 93 -15.74 4.01 -9.01
CA VAL A 93 -15.17 3.23 -7.90
C VAL A 93 -16.16 3.03 -6.74
N MET A 94 -17.20 3.85 -6.65
CA MET A 94 -18.25 3.71 -5.64
C MET A 94 -19.32 2.69 -6.03
N ASP A 95 -19.50 2.39 -7.33
CA ASP A 95 -20.36 1.31 -7.80
C ASP A 95 -19.93 -0.05 -7.22
N GLU A 96 -20.85 -0.74 -6.55
CA GLU A 96 -20.64 -2.07 -5.96
C GLU A 96 -20.84 -3.21 -6.95
N SER A 97 -21.62 -2.97 -7.99
CA SER A 97 -21.98 -3.98 -8.99
C SER A 97 -20.98 -4.06 -10.14
N GLY A 98 -20.24 -2.99 -10.39
CA GLY A 98 -19.22 -2.89 -11.43
C GLY A 98 -17.78 -2.85 -10.91
N LYS A 99 -16.97 -2.01 -11.57
CA LYS A 99 -15.51 -1.93 -11.38
C LYS A 99 -15.10 -1.69 -9.92
N GLY A 100 -15.79 -0.80 -9.20
CA GLY A 100 -15.51 -0.53 -7.79
C GLY A 100 -15.68 -1.75 -6.88
N GLY A 101 -16.69 -2.58 -7.15
CA GLY A 101 -16.92 -3.85 -6.46
C GLY A 101 -15.82 -4.87 -6.72
N GLU A 102 -15.39 -4.99 -7.97
CA GLU A 102 -14.26 -5.84 -8.36
C GLU A 102 -12.95 -5.41 -7.69
N MET A 103 -12.65 -4.10 -7.71
CA MET A 103 -11.46 -3.54 -7.06
C MET A 103 -11.43 -3.82 -5.56
N ARG A 104 -12.58 -3.69 -4.86
CA ARG A 104 -12.67 -4.03 -3.43
C ARG A 104 -12.45 -5.52 -3.17
N LYS A 105 -13.02 -6.41 -3.98
CA LYS A 105 -12.77 -7.85 -3.87
C LYS A 105 -11.29 -8.17 -4.02
N ASN A 106 -10.63 -7.60 -5.03
CA ASN A 106 -9.20 -7.76 -5.26
C ASN A 106 -8.37 -7.21 -4.09
N ALA A 107 -8.74 -6.04 -3.56
CA ALA A 107 -8.05 -5.45 -2.42
C ALA A 107 -8.17 -6.31 -1.15
N VAL A 108 -9.31 -6.97 -0.91
CA VAL A 108 -9.48 -7.94 0.19
C VAL A 108 -8.57 -9.16 -0.01
N VAL A 109 -8.48 -9.71 -1.21
CA VAL A 109 -7.55 -10.82 -1.50
C VAL A 109 -6.10 -10.39 -1.24
N ILE A 110 -5.71 -9.18 -1.61
CA ILE A 110 -4.36 -8.67 -1.32
C ILE A 110 -4.16 -8.47 0.18
N LYS A 111 -5.14 -7.93 0.91
CA LYS A 111 -5.11 -7.81 2.37
C LYS A 111 -4.82 -9.15 3.04
N GLU A 112 -5.53 -10.21 2.63
CA GLU A 112 -5.33 -11.56 3.16
C GLU A 112 -3.91 -12.07 2.88
N LYS A 113 -3.39 -11.85 1.67
CA LYS A 113 -2.02 -12.22 1.30
C LYS A 113 -0.97 -11.46 2.13
N ILE A 114 -1.16 -10.16 2.34
CA ILE A 114 -0.28 -9.34 3.21
C ILE A 114 -0.33 -9.88 4.64
N GLY A 115 -1.53 -10.13 5.18
CA GLY A 115 -1.70 -10.67 6.53
C GLY A 115 -1.03 -12.03 6.70
N ALA A 116 -1.16 -12.91 5.71
CA ALA A 116 -0.50 -14.22 5.71
C ALA A 116 1.04 -14.12 5.62
N SER A 117 1.58 -13.15 4.86
CA SER A 117 3.03 -13.02 4.68
C SER A 117 3.74 -12.52 5.92
N ILE A 118 3.05 -11.76 6.79
CA ILE A 118 3.59 -11.19 8.03
C ILE A 118 3.24 -11.99 9.30
N ARG A 119 2.51 -13.10 9.15
CA ARG A 119 2.12 -13.94 10.30
C ARG A 119 3.36 -14.47 11.02
N ASP A 120 3.40 -14.30 12.33
CA ASP A 120 4.49 -14.76 13.20
C ASP A 120 3.92 -15.58 14.36
N ASP A 121 3.40 -16.77 14.03
CA ASP A 121 2.94 -17.78 14.98
C ASP A 121 3.87 -18.99 15.02
N ASP A 122 3.67 -19.86 16.01
CA ASP A 122 4.56 -21.00 16.29
C ASP A 122 4.37 -22.17 15.30
N GLU A 123 3.28 -22.22 14.55
CA GLU A 123 2.97 -23.32 13.62
C GLU A 123 3.66 -23.12 12.26
N GLU A 124 3.39 -22.01 11.59
CA GLU A 124 4.01 -21.71 10.30
C GLU A 124 4.12 -20.21 10.06
N LYS A 125 5.34 -19.69 10.18
CA LYS A 125 5.65 -18.29 9.89
C LYS A 125 5.37 -17.90 8.43
N GLY A 126 4.89 -16.68 8.24
CA GLY A 126 4.68 -16.06 6.95
C GLY A 126 5.99 -15.87 6.17
N SER A 127 5.87 -15.75 4.85
CA SER A 127 7.03 -15.66 3.95
C SER A 127 7.92 -14.45 4.22
N SER A 128 7.36 -13.29 4.55
CA SER A 128 8.14 -12.08 4.87
C SER A 128 8.90 -12.23 6.20
N VAL A 129 8.29 -12.88 7.19
CA VAL A 129 8.93 -13.16 8.49
C VAL A 129 10.09 -14.15 8.31
N LYS A 130 9.87 -15.23 7.55
CA LYS A 130 10.92 -16.21 7.17
C LYS A 130 12.08 -15.51 6.46
N ALA A 131 11.79 -14.71 5.43
CA ALA A 131 12.82 -13.98 4.68
C ALA A 131 13.64 -13.02 5.56
N MET A 132 13.00 -12.36 6.53
CA MET A 132 13.71 -11.50 7.48
C MET A 132 14.58 -12.31 8.45
N ALA A 133 14.09 -13.46 8.94
CA ALA A 133 14.86 -14.35 9.79
C ALA A 133 16.10 -14.89 9.05
N ASP A 134 15.94 -15.31 7.79
CA ASP A 134 17.03 -15.76 6.93
C ASP A 134 18.06 -14.67 6.70
N PHE A 135 17.60 -13.44 6.42
CA PHE A 135 18.47 -12.28 6.27
C PHE A 135 19.32 -12.02 7.53
N VAL A 136 18.69 -12.04 8.71
CA VAL A 136 19.39 -11.87 9.99
C VAL A 136 20.38 -13.01 10.24
N ALA A 137 19.99 -14.26 9.95
CA ALA A 137 20.88 -15.42 10.10
C ALA A 137 22.16 -15.28 9.27
N VAL A 138 22.04 -14.81 8.02
CA VAL A 138 23.19 -14.56 7.13
C VAL A 138 24.11 -13.46 7.67
N LEU A 139 23.55 -12.40 8.26
CA LEU A 139 24.37 -11.34 8.88
C LEU A 139 25.13 -11.86 10.10
N LEU A 140 24.49 -12.69 10.91
CA LEU A 140 25.09 -13.26 12.12
C LEU A 140 26.19 -14.27 11.79
N SER A 141 26.04 -15.10 10.75
CA SER A 141 27.08 -16.05 10.35
C SER A 141 28.35 -15.34 9.88
N LYS A 142 28.22 -14.29 9.06
CA LYS A 142 29.36 -13.46 8.60
C LYS A 142 30.11 -12.78 9.75
N ARG A 143 29.38 -12.33 10.79
CA ARG A 143 30.00 -11.74 11.99
C ARG A 143 30.83 -12.76 12.76
N GLN A 144 30.34 -13.99 12.90
CA GLN A 144 31.06 -15.06 13.59
C GLN A 144 32.33 -15.46 12.84
N GLU A 145 32.29 -15.54 11.51
CA GLU A 145 33.47 -15.80 10.67
C GLU A 145 34.54 -14.70 10.80
N SER A 146 34.14 -13.43 10.76
CA SER A 146 35.05 -12.28 10.95
C SER A 146 35.72 -12.27 12.33
N SER A 147 34.98 -12.62 13.38
CA SER A 147 35.53 -12.69 14.76
C SER A 147 36.51 -13.86 14.96
N LYS A 148 36.27 -15.01 14.32
CA LYS A 148 37.18 -16.16 14.36
C LYS A 148 38.49 -15.87 13.62
N SER A 149 38.40 -15.24 12.44
CA SER A 149 39.57 -14.82 11.66
C SER A 149 40.45 -13.79 12.40
N SER A 150 39.82 -12.83 13.08
CA SER A 150 40.55 -11.82 13.87
C SER A 150 41.26 -12.44 15.08
N ASN A 151 40.63 -13.39 15.78
CA ASN A 151 41.27 -14.07 16.92
C ASN A 151 42.44 -14.97 16.50
N SER A 152 42.37 -15.62 15.32
CA SER A 152 43.49 -16.42 14.81
C SER A 152 44.73 -15.61 14.40
N ILE A 153 44.57 -14.33 14.08
CA ILE A 153 45.70 -13.44 13.69
C ILE A 153 46.44 -12.92 14.93
N VAL A 154 45.74 -12.73 16.07
CA VAL A 154 46.33 -12.17 17.30
C VAL A 154 47.03 -13.24 18.15
N SER A 155 46.78 -14.53 17.90
CA SER A 155 47.34 -15.65 18.66
C SER A 155 48.58 -16.32 18.04
N ASN A 156 49.23 -15.69 17.05
CA ASN A 156 50.51 -16.14 16.46
C ASN A 156 51.64 -15.16 16.72
#